data_AF-A0A7J4SFZ0-F1
#
_entry.id   AF-A0A7J4SFZ0-F1
#
_cell.length_a   1.000
_cell.length_b   1.000
_cell.length_c   1.000
_cell.angle_alpha   90.00
_cell.angle_beta   90.00
_cell.angle_gamma   90.00
#
_symmetry.space_group_name_H-M   'P 1'
#
loop_
_entity.id
_entity.type
_entity.pdbx_description
1 polymer ?
#
loop_
_entity_poly.entity_id
_entity_poly.type
_entity_poly.pdbx_seq_one_letter_code
_entity_poly.pdbx_strand_id
1 'polypeptide(L)'
;MLHPLIQVGELVDEAQPIAQISNPLSGEVEEILSPLCGVAVGLATAPLLRAGEPVANIASVNKKRMRKRIKDSPMTGWKFEDVAETLEDIAEDADGLPIDEQPED
;
A
#
# COMPACT_ATOMS: atom_id res chain seq x y z
N MET A 1 17.57 15.14 4.90
CA MET A 1 17.78 14.22 3.78
C MET A 1 16.73 13.14 3.87
N LEU A 2 16.19 12.73 2.73
CA LEU A 2 15.22 11.66 2.65
C LEU A 2 15.93 10.31 2.72
N HIS A 3 15.42 9.42 3.56
CA HIS A 3 15.81 8.02 3.66
C HIS A 3 14.54 7.15 3.54
N PRO A 4 14.24 6.59 2.35
CA PRO A 4 13.11 5.70 2.17
C PRO A 4 13.28 4.42 3.02
N LEU A 5 12.20 3.97 3.66
CA LEU A 5 12.17 2.73 4.45
C LEU A 5 11.45 1.59 3.71
N ILE A 6 10.81 1.90 2.59
CA ILE A 6 10.03 0.98 1.77
C ILE A 6 10.51 0.99 0.32
N GLN A 7 10.06 0.01 -0.47
CA GLN A 7 10.30 -0.09 -1.91
C GLN A 7 9.02 0.06 -2.74
N VAL A 8 9.17 0.44 -4.01
CA VAL A 8 8.05 0.41 -4.96
C VAL A 8 7.57 -1.04 -5.12
N GLY A 9 6.25 -1.25 -5.06
CA GLY A 9 5.60 -2.55 -5.06
C GLY A 9 5.36 -3.13 -3.66
N GLU A 10 5.90 -2.51 -2.61
CA GLU A 10 5.72 -2.97 -1.23
C GLU A 10 4.33 -2.61 -0.70
N LEU A 11 3.71 -3.57 0.01
CA LEU A 11 2.47 -3.35 0.75
C LEU A 11 2.79 -2.69 2.09
N VAL A 12 2.13 -1.56 2.36
CA VAL A 12 2.26 -0.80 3.60
C VAL A 12 0.94 -0.77 4.35
N ASP A 13 1.01 -0.79 5.68
CA ASP A 13 -0.14 -0.58 6.56
C ASP A 13 -0.27 0.91 6.98
N GLU A 14 -1.44 1.30 7.45
CA GLU A 14 -1.69 2.64 7.99
C GLU A 14 -0.82 2.87 9.22
N ALA A 15 -0.30 4.10 9.36
CA ALA A 15 0.67 4.51 10.38
C ALA A 15 2.02 3.78 10.34
N GLN A 16 2.28 2.91 9.35
CA GLN A 16 3.62 2.33 9.15
C GLN A 16 4.62 3.43 8.73
N PRO A 17 5.83 3.49 9.33
CA PRO A 17 6.90 4.34 8.84
C PRO A 17 7.31 3.99 7.41
N ILE A 18 7.26 4.96 6.50
CA ILE A 18 7.60 4.79 5.07
C ILE A 18 8.90 5.51 4.67
N ALA A 19 9.31 6.51 5.45
CA ALA A 19 10.56 7.22 5.23
C ALA A 19 11.00 7.95 6.51
N GLN A 20 12.28 8.31 6.55
CA GLN A 20 12.84 9.23 7.53
C GLN A 20 13.35 10.50 6.83
N ILE A 21 13.12 11.65 7.44
CA ILE A 21 13.72 12.93 7.05
C ILE A 21 14.66 13.38 8.16
N SER A 22 15.95 13.47 7.81
CA SER A 22 16.98 14.01 8.70
C SER A 22 17.24 15.49 8.44
N ASN A 23 17.42 16.30 9.48
CA ASN A 23 17.96 17.65 9.31
C ASN A 23 19.49 17.59 9.39
N PRO A 24 20.23 17.90 8.31
CA PRO A 24 21.69 17.77 8.30
C PRO A 24 22.40 18.77 9.22
N LEU A 25 21.70 19.82 9.68
CA LEU A 25 22.26 20.85 10.56
C LEU A 25 21.96 20.59 12.03
N SER A 26 20.71 20.23 12.37
CA SER A 26 20.31 19.97 13.76
C SER A 26 20.51 18.51 14.20
N GLY A 27 20.62 17.57 13.24
CA GLY A 27 20.69 16.14 13.53
C GLY A 27 19.35 15.50 13.89
N GLU A 28 18.27 16.27 13.92
CA GLU A 28 16.92 15.76 14.18
C GLU A 28 16.48 14.81 13.06
N VAL A 29 15.74 13.77 13.43
CA VAL A 29 15.17 12.79 12.49
C VAL A 29 13.69 12.70 12.76
N GLU A 30 12.89 12.85 11.70
CA GLU A 30 11.44 12.72 11.74
C GLU A 30 11.00 11.54 10.86
N GLU A 31 10.00 10.80 11.30
CA GLU A 31 9.41 9.70 10.55
C GLU A 31 8.18 10.18 9.79
N ILE A 32 8.09 9.77 8.53
CA ILE A 32 6.88 9.93 7.73
C ILE A 32 6.13 8.61 7.78
N LEU A 33 4.87 8.70 8.22
CA LEU A 33 3.97 7.56 8.34
C LEU A 33 3.03 7.48 7.14
N SER A 34 2.69 6.26 6.73
CA SER A 34 1.66 6.07 5.72
C SER A 34 0.29 6.51 6.27
N PRO A 35 -0.47 7.34 5.53
CA PRO A 35 -1.81 7.76 5.96
C PRO A 35 -2.87 6.68 5.74
N LEU A 36 -2.54 5.60 5.02
CA LEU A 36 -3.47 4.54 4.67
C LEU A 36 -2.74 3.24 4.39
N CYS A 37 -3.49 2.14 4.35
CA CYS A 37 -2.97 0.88 3.89
C CYS A 37 -3.02 0.77 2.35
N GLY A 38 -1.95 0.32 1.73
CA GLY A 38 -1.89 0.26 0.27
C GLY A 38 -0.56 -0.22 -0.26
N VAL A 39 -0.29 0.03 -1.53
CA VAL A 39 0.98 -0.29 -2.17
C VAL A 39 1.73 0.97 -2.55
N ALA A 40 3.02 1.03 -2.26
CA ALA A 40 3.88 2.08 -2.78
C ALA A 40 4.05 1.93 -4.29
N VAL A 41 3.56 2.90 -5.07
CA VAL A 41 3.66 2.90 -6.54
C VAL A 41 4.70 3.91 -7.04
N GLY A 42 5.14 4.82 -6.18
CA GLY A 42 6.18 5.80 -6.50
C GLY A 42 6.87 6.29 -5.24
N LEU A 43 8.17 6.58 -5.35
CA LEU A 43 9.01 7.11 -4.29
C LEU A 43 9.85 8.26 -4.83
N ALA A 44 10.04 9.30 -4.02
CA ALA A 44 10.97 10.37 -4.35
C ALA A 44 12.41 9.85 -4.37
N THR A 45 13.15 10.23 -5.41
CA THR A 45 14.56 9.85 -5.60
C THR A 45 15.53 10.96 -5.23
N ALA A 46 15.04 12.19 -5.07
CA ALA A 46 15.84 13.31 -4.63
C ALA A 46 16.20 13.16 -3.14
N PRO A 47 17.49 13.24 -2.77
CA PRO A 47 17.91 13.09 -1.37
C PRO A 47 17.57 14.31 -0.51
N LEU A 48 17.35 15.47 -1.12
CA LEU A 48 16.95 16.71 -0.46
C LEU A 48 15.54 17.05 -0.91
N LEU A 49 14.63 17.14 0.05
CA LEU A 49 13.25 17.54 -0.16
C LEU A 49 12.93 18.81 0.60
N ARG A 50 11.98 19.57 0.08
CA ARG A 50 11.37 20.73 0.72
C ARG A 50 10.00 20.37 1.29
N ALA A 51 9.56 21.14 2.27
CA ALA A 51 8.21 21.01 2.79
C ALA A 51 7.17 21.16 1.65
N GLY A 52 6.24 20.21 1.59
CA GLY A 52 5.21 20.15 0.54
C GLY A 52 5.60 19.29 -0.68
N GLU A 53 6.84 18.84 -0.81
CA GLU A 53 7.21 17.89 -1.86
C GLU A 53 6.76 16.47 -1.50
N PRO A 54 6.21 15.69 -2.46
CA PRO A 54 5.74 14.35 -2.20
C PRO A 54 6.92 13.39 -1.95
N VAL A 55 6.78 12.51 -0.96
CA VAL A 55 7.79 11.52 -0.59
C VAL A 55 7.48 10.15 -1.19
N ALA A 56 6.21 9.75 -1.16
CA ALA A 56 5.73 8.49 -1.69
C ALA A 56 4.30 8.64 -2.21
N ASN A 57 3.96 7.83 -3.22
CA ASN A 57 2.60 7.67 -3.71
C ASN A 57 2.11 6.28 -3.28
N ILE A 58 1.06 6.25 -2.46
CA ILE A 58 0.46 5.01 -1.99
C ILE A 58 -0.89 4.80 -2.69
N ALA A 59 -1.00 3.71 -3.44
CA ALA A 59 -2.26 3.27 -4.03
C ALA A 59 -3.05 2.49 -2.98
N SER A 60 -4.25 2.96 -2.64
CA SER A 60 -5.09 2.32 -1.62
C SER A 60 -5.49 0.90 -2.01
N VAL A 61 -5.37 -0.03 -1.07
CA VAL A 61 -5.84 -1.42 -1.23
C VAL A 61 -6.80 -1.74 -0.08
N ASN A 62 -8.09 -1.54 -0.35
CA ASN A 62 -9.14 -1.68 0.66
C ASN A 62 -9.60 -3.14 0.84
N LYS A 63 -9.43 -3.99 -0.17
CA LYS A 63 -9.90 -5.37 -0.16
C LYS A 63 -8.92 -6.31 0.56
N LYS A 64 -9.39 -7.00 1.61
CA LYS A 64 -8.59 -7.99 2.38
C LYS A 64 -8.01 -9.09 1.48
N ARG A 65 -8.80 -9.57 0.51
CA ARG A 65 -8.38 -10.59 -0.46
C ARG A 65 -7.26 -10.07 -1.37
N MET A 66 -7.36 -8.84 -1.85
CA MET A 66 -6.31 -8.20 -2.66
C MET A 66 -5.02 -8.01 -1.85
N ARG A 67 -5.10 -7.60 -0.58
CA ARG A 67 -3.92 -7.54 0.30
C ARG A 67 -3.24 -8.90 0.45
N LYS A 68 -4.03 -9.96 0.67
CA LYS A 68 -3.51 -11.33 0.79
C LYS A 68 -2.79 -11.75 -0.49
N ARG A 69 -3.39 -11.49 -1.65
CA ARG A 69 -2.78 -11.78 -2.95
C ARG A 69 -1.46 -11.04 -3.15
N ILE A 70 -1.39 -9.75 -2.82
CA ILE A 70 -0.16 -8.94 -2.92
C ILE A 70 0.93 -9.47 -1.98
N LYS A 71 0.56 -9.91 -0.77
CA LYS A 71 1.51 -10.55 0.17
C LYS A 71 2.03 -11.89 -0.36
N ASP A 72 1.15 -12.70 -0.94
CA ASP A 72 1.47 -14.06 -1.38
C ASP A 72 2.22 -14.07 -2.73
N SER A 73 2.08 -13.03 -3.55
CA SER A 73 2.75 -12.91 -4.85
C SER A 73 3.11 -11.45 -5.16
N PRO A 74 4.41 -11.11 -5.27
CA PRO A 74 4.81 -9.78 -5.74
C PRO A 74 4.27 -9.52 -7.15
N MET A 75 3.76 -8.30 -7.38
CA MET A 75 3.02 -7.89 -8.59
C MET A 75 3.78 -8.01 -9.92
N THR A 76 5.06 -8.41 -9.91
CA THR A 76 5.94 -8.51 -11.08
C THR A 76 5.52 -9.58 -12.11
N GLY A 77 4.46 -10.36 -11.85
CA GLY A 77 3.94 -11.38 -12.77
C GLY A 77 2.43 -11.36 -12.97
N TRP A 78 1.73 -10.32 -12.52
CA TRP A 78 0.27 -10.28 -12.53
C TRP A 78 -0.25 -9.90 -13.92
N LYS A 79 -1.26 -10.62 -14.38
CA LYS A 79 -2.01 -10.28 -15.61
C LYS A 79 -3.16 -9.35 -15.30
N PHE A 80 -3.74 -8.74 -16.34
CA PHE A 80 -4.92 -7.89 -16.18
C PHE A 80 -6.08 -8.67 -15.54
N GLU A 81 -6.26 -9.94 -15.91
CA GLU A 81 -7.29 -10.80 -15.29
C GLU A 81 -7.06 -11.04 -13.80
N ASP A 82 -5.80 -10.95 -13.34
CA ASP A 82 -5.48 -11.07 -11.92
C ASP A 82 -5.90 -9.82 -11.14
N VAL A 83 -6.09 -8.66 -11.77
CA VAL A 83 -6.42 -7.40 -11.07
C VAL A 83 -7.82 -6.89 -11.42
N ALA A 84 -8.40 -7.43 -12.50
CA ALA A 84 -9.78 -7.16 -12.89
C ALA A 84 -10.71 -7.68 -11.79
N GLU A 85 -11.43 -6.74 -11.18
CA GLU A 85 -12.51 -7.06 -10.26
C GLU A 85 -13.61 -7.80 -11.01
N THR A 86 -13.88 -9.04 -10.59
CA THR A 86 -15.02 -9.78 -11.10
C THR A 86 -16.28 -9.44 -10.31
N LEU A 87 -17.46 -9.68 -10.90
CA LEU A 87 -18.75 -9.53 -10.21
C LEU A 87 -18.81 -10.37 -8.92
N GLU A 88 -18.12 -11.51 -8.89
CA GLU A 88 -17.97 -12.38 -7.71
C GLU A 88 -17.16 -11.67 -6.61
N ASP A 89 -16.06 -10.98 -6.97
CA ASP A 89 -15.24 -10.21 -6.01
C ASP A 89 -15.96 -8.99 -5.41
N ILE A 90 -17.04 -8.52 -6.04
CA ILE A 90 -17.87 -7.41 -5.54
C ILE A 90 -18.98 -7.96 -4.64
N ALA A 91 -19.56 -9.12 -5.00
CA ALA A 91 -20.60 -9.77 -4.23
C ALA A 91 -20.09 -10.36 -2.90
N GLU A 92 -18.87 -10.93 -2.88
CA GLU A 92 -18.24 -11.46 -1.66
C GLU A 92 -17.97 -10.38 -0.59
N ASP A 93 -17.70 -9.14 -1.00
CA ASP A 93 -17.36 -8.05 -0.08
C ASP A 93 -18.57 -7.42 0.62
N ALA A 94 -19.79 -7.65 0.13
CA ALA A 94 -21.02 -7.11 0.74
C ALA A 94 -21.47 -7.92 1.96
N ASP A 95 -21.32 -9.25 1.93
CA ASP A 95 -21.83 -10.16 2.96
C ASP A 95 -20.79 -11.15 3.51
N GLY A 96 -19.55 -11.13 3.02
CA GLY A 96 -18.41 -11.81 3.65
C GLY A 96 -18.46 -13.34 3.68
N LEU A 97 -19.35 -13.97 2.92
CA LEU A 97 -19.38 -15.42 2.69
C LEU A 97 -19.75 -15.72 1.24
N PRO A 98 -19.17 -16.77 0.62
CA PRO A 98 -19.64 -17.26 -0.67
C PRO A 98 -21.11 -17.71 -0.52
N ILE A 99 -21.92 -17.46 -1.56
CA ILE A 99 -23.37 -17.75 -1.57
C ILE A 99 -23.63 -19.23 -1.21
N ASP A 100 -22.70 -20.11 -1.56
CA ASP A 100 -22.77 -21.55 -1.31
C ASP A 100 -22.52 -21.95 0.17
N GLU A 101 -22.05 -21.02 1.01
CA GLU A 101 -21.82 -21.22 2.46
C GLU A 101 -22.84 -20.46 3.34
N GLN A 102 -23.82 -19.78 2.74
CA GLN A 102 -24.92 -19.22 3.51
C GLN A 102 -25.83 -20.36 4.00
N PRO A 103 -26.16 -20.43 5.30
CA PRO A 103 -27.10 -21.44 5.79
C PRO A 103 -28.43 -21.27 5.07
N GLU A 104 -28.93 -22.35 4.47
CA GLU A 104 -30.28 -22.41 3.93
C GLU A 104 -31.28 -22.17 5.09
N ASP A 105 -31.98 -21.04 5.06
CA ASP A 105 -33.13 -20.76 5.94
C ASP A 105 -34.34 -21.63 5.57
#